data_AF-A0A348ZIH2-F1
#
_entry.id   AF-A0A348ZIH2-F1
#
_cell.length_a   1.000
_cell.length_b   1.000
_cell.length_c   1.000
_cell.angle_alpha   90.00
_cell.angle_beta   90.00
_cell.angle_gamma   90.00
#
_symmetry.space_group_name_H-M   'P 1'
#
loop_
_entity.id
_entity.type
_entity.pdbx_description
1 polymer ?
#
loop_
_entity_poly.entity_id
_entity_poly.type
_entity_poly.pdbx_seq_one_letter_code
_entity_poly.pdbx_strand_id
1 'polypeptide(L)' 'MSTHIGKDFMPPCVPGKVTGEIKYAEDYKAEGMVFARLLTSPMPSGRVVNIDASEALRMDGVI' A
#
# COMPACT_ATOMS: atom_id res chain seq x y z
N MET A 1 24.65 22.21 -12.77
CA MET A 1 23.40 22.04 -11.99
C MET A 1 23.04 23.40 -11.42
N SER A 2 21.87 23.94 -11.74
CA SER A 2 21.40 25.21 -11.18
C SER A 2 20.92 24.96 -9.76
N THR A 3 21.52 25.63 -8.78
CA THR A 3 21.09 25.57 -7.39
C THR A 3 19.80 26.40 -7.23
N HIS A 4 18.69 25.76 -6.87
CA HIS A 4 17.36 26.39 -6.72
C HIS A 4 17.05 26.87 -5.29
N ILE A 5 18.08 27.04 -4.44
CA ILE A 5 17.91 27.49 -3.05
C ILE A 5 17.34 28.92 -3.05
N GLY A 6 16.23 29.12 -2.35
CA GLY A 6 15.57 30.42 -2.20
C GLY A 6 14.76 30.91 -3.40
N LYS A 7 14.44 30.02 -4.36
CA LYS A 7 13.64 30.36 -5.55
C LYS A 7 12.39 29.49 -5.65
N ASP A 8 11.30 30.09 -6.10
CA ASP A 8 10.14 29.35 -6.57
C ASP A 8 10.53 28.59 -7.84
N PHE A 9 10.39 27.27 -7.81
CA PHE A 9 10.59 26.41 -8.97
C PHE A 9 9.51 25.35 -8.99
N MET A 10 9.24 24.81 -10.19
CA MET A 10 8.35 23.68 -10.35
C MET A 10 9.14 22.38 -10.22
N PRO A 11 8.90 21.55 -9.20
CA PRO A 11 9.53 20.24 -9.11
C PRO A 11 9.21 19.37 -10.32
N PRO A 12 10.14 18.52 -10.76
CA PRO A 12 9.97 17.69 -11.95
C PRO A 12 8.81 16.69 -11.84
N CYS A 13 8.33 16.40 -10.62
CA CYS A 13 7.20 15.51 -10.39
C CYS A 13 5.82 16.19 -10.49
N VAL A 14 5.75 17.53 -10.56
CA VAL A 14 4.47 18.24 -10.56
C VAL A 14 3.62 17.91 -11.79
N PRO A 15 4.14 17.92 -13.04
CA PRO A 15 3.34 17.59 -14.21
C PRO A 15 2.66 16.21 -14.08
N GLY A 16 3.42 15.16 -13.76
CA GLY A 16 2.89 13.80 -13.62
C GLY A 16 1.87 13.64 -12.47
N LYS A 17 1.98 14.47 -11.42
CA LYS A 17 1.01 14.48 -10.31
C LYS A 17 -0.33 15.12 -10.69
N VAL A 18 -0.31 16.18 -11.50
CA VAL A 18 -1.54 16.89 -11.90
C VAL A 18 -2.24 16.23 -13.09
N THR A 19 -1.50 15.49 -13.92
CA THR A 19 -2.05 14.72 -15.05
C THR A 19 -2.55 13.33 -14.65
N GLY A 20 -2.11 12.81 -13.49
CA GLY A 20 -2.39 11.43 -13.06
C GLY A 20 -1.51 10.39 -13.75
N GLU A 21 -0.45 10.82 -14.46
CA GLU A 21 0.49 9.91 -15.14
C GLU A 21 1.50 9.28 -14.18
N ILE A 22 1.73 9.90 -13.01
CA ILE A 22 2.60 9.33 -11.99
C ILE A 22 1.91 8.15 -11.32
N LYS A 23 2.60 7.02 -11.22
CA LYS A 23 2.11 5.82 -10.55
C LYS A 23 2.53 5.80 -9.09
N TYR A 24 1.58 5.53 -8.21
CA TYR A 24 1.78 5.18 -6.82
C TYR A 24 1.77 3.66 -6.64
N ALA A 25 2.14 3.19 -5.45
CA ALA A 25 2.25 1.75 -5.16
C ALA A 25 0.99 0.96 -5.53
N GLU A 26 -0.20 1.54 -5.33
CA GLU A 26 -1.49 0.92 -5.61
C GLU A 26 -1.86 0.85 -7.10
N ASP A 27 -1.19 1.64 -7.95
CA ASP A 27 -1.45 1.67 -9.41
C ASP A 27 -0.73 0.53 -10.14
N TYR A 28 0.21 -0.13 -9.49
CA TYR A 28 0.91 -1.29 -10.04
C TYR A 28 0.00 -2.52 -10.00
N LYS A 29 -0.13 -3.18 -11.16
CA LYS A 29 -0.83 -4.45 -11.29
C LYS A 29 0.10 -5.44 -12.00
N ALA A 30 0.26 -6.60 -11.40
CA ALA A 30 1.01 -7.72 -11.97
C ALA A 30 0.08 -8.90 -12.21
N GLU A 31 0.43 -9.76 -13.16
CA GLU A 31 -0.27 -11.02 -13.38
C GLU A 31 -0.17 -11.91 -12.13
N GLY A 32 -1.29 -12.46 -11.68
CA GLY A 32 -1.36 -13.27 -10.46
C GLY A 32 -1.27 -12.49 -9.14
N MET A 33 -1.29 -11.16 -9.18
CA MET A 33 -1.27 -10.34 -7.97
C MET A 33 -2.54 -10.57 -7.12
N VAL A 34 -2.34 -10.78 -5.82
CA VAL A 34 -3.42 -10.90 -4.84
C VAL A 34 -3.45 -9.73 -3.87
N PHE A 35 -4.57 -9.58 -3.17
CA PHE A 35 -4.75 -8.56 -2.14
C PHE A 35 -4.63 -9.19 -0.76
N ALA A 36 -3.97 -8.49 0.15
CA ALA A 36 -3.85 -8.88 1.55
C ALA A 36 -4.45 -7.81 2.46
N ARG A 37 -5.03 -8.25 3.57
CA ARG A 37 -5.44 -7.40 4.67
C ARG A 37 -4.99 -8.03 5.98
N LEU A 38 -4.45 -7.22 6.87
CA LEU A 38 -4.00 -7.67 8.17
C LEU A 38 -5.16 -7.68 9.17
N LEU A 39 -5.32 -8.80 9.88
CA LEU A 39 -6.08 -8.87 11.12
C LEU A 39 -5.16 -8.47 12.27
N THR A 40 -5.39 -7.30 12.84
CA THR A 40 -4.54 -6.75 13.90
C THR A 40 -5.10 -7.04 15.29
N SER A 41 -4.22 -7.01 16.29
CA SER A 41 -4.61 -7.22 17.69
C SER A 41 -5.59 -6.14 18.15
N PRO A 42 -6.75 -6.51 18.72
CA PRO A 42 -7.64 -5.55 19.37
C PRO A 42 -7.14 -5.15 20.76
N MET A 43 -6.19 -5.90 21.32
CA MET A 43 -5.64 -5.68 22.66
C MET A 43 -4.29 -4.96 22.56
N PRO A 44 -4.04 -3.93 23.40
CA PRO A 44 -2.76 -3.21 23.42
C PRO A 44 -1.62 -4.06 23.98
N SER A 45 -1.93 -5.03 24.86
CA SER A 45 -0.98 -6.00 25.40
C SER A 45 -1.72 -7.28 25.77
N GLY A 46 -1.14 -8.41 25.41
CA GLY A 46 -1.70 -9.73 25.69
C GLY A 46 -0.90 -10.83 25.01
N ARG A 47 -1.00 -12.05 25.53
CA ARG A 47 -0.44 -13.24 24.88
C ARG A 47 -1.51 -13.84 23.96
N VAL A 48 -1.20 -13.98 22.67
CA VAL A 48 -2.02 -14.76 21.75
C VAL A 48 -1.84 -16.23 22.10
N VAL A 49 -2.91 -16.88 22.56
CA VAL A 49 -2.89 -18.31 22.94
C VAL A 49 -3.33 -19.22 21.79
N ASN A 50 -4.12 -18.71 20.85
CA ASN A 50 -4.61 -19.45 19.70
C ASN A 50 -4.99 -18.50 18.55
N ILE A 51 -4.88 -18.96 17.31
CA ILE A 51 -5.42 -18.31 16.09
C ILE A 51 -6.15 -19.39 15.30
N ASP A 52 -7.46 -19.25 15.16
CA ASP A 52 -8.26 -20.11 14.30
C ASP A 52 -8.62 -19.34 13.02
N ALA A 53 -8.04 -19.78 11.90
CA ALA A 53 -8.28 -19.21 10.57
C ALA A 53 -9.11 -20.15 9.68
N SER A 54 -9.67 -21.23 10.22
CA SER A 54 -10.36 -22.27 9.45
C SER A 54 -11.50 -21.72 8.60
N GLU A 55 -12.34 -20.85 9.16
CA GLU A 55 -13.43 -20.20 8.43
C GLU A 55 -12.94 -19.37 7.25
N ALA A 56 -11.87 -18.59 7.44
CA ALA A 56 -11.29 -17.75 6.39
C ALA A 56 -10.71 -18.59 5.26
N LEU A 57 -10.01 -19.68 5.59
CA LEU A 57 -9.41 -20.59 4.61
C LEU A 57 -10.45 -21.43 3.83
N ARG A 58 -11.69 -21.54 4.32
CA ARG A 58 -12.78 -22.22 3.60
C ARG A 58 -13.48 -21.33 2.57
N MET A 59 -13.17 -20.03 2.52
CA MET A 59 -13.80 -19.10 1.59
C MET A 59 -13.16 -19.22 0.20
N ASP A 60 -14.00 -19.35 -0.83
CA ASP A 60 -13.55 -19.38 -2.22
C ASP A 60 -12.77 -18.10 -2.58
N GLY A 61 -11.56 -18.27 -3.11
CA GLY A 61 -10.69 -17.16 -3.52
C GLY A 61 -9.71 -16.68 -2.46
N VAL A 62 -9.73 -17.25 -1.25
CA VAL A 62 -8.62 -17.11 -0.28
C VAL A 62 -7.52 -18.10 -0.65
N ILE A 63 -6.26 -17.63 -0.68
CA ILE A 63 -5.07 -18.42 -1.03
C ILE A 63 -4.06 -18.49 0.11
#